data_AF-A0A7X7KJJ7-F1
#
_entry.id   AF-A0A7X7KJJ7-F1
#
_cell.length_a   1.000
_cell.length_b   1.000
_cell.length_c   1.000
_cell.angle_alpha   90.00
_cell.angle_beta   90.00
_cell.angle_gamma   90.00
#
_symmetry.space_group_name_H-M   'P 1'
#
loop_
_entity.id
_entity.type
_entity.pdbx_description
1 polymer ?
#
loop_
_entity_poly.entity_id
_entity_poly.type
_entity_poly.pdbx_seq_one_letter_code
_entity_poly.pdbx_strand_id
1 'polypeptide(L)'
;MSRLKATIAESSESLEVVGKKAQKRLAKAAAKAKAAEKAREQSATARGEAPPPDDTMSRCALLCQEQRWREATLLCRSMSQKALDEGKPELAASLQGALRKIEYSLRRQMAAAFVVSVRDWLNKEYLLDVGE
;
A
#
# COMPACT_ATOMS: atom_id res chain seq x y z
N MET A 1 -34.09 45.49 -25.72
CA MET A 1 -32.77 44.88 -25.44
C MET A 1 -32.91 43.81 -24.37
N SER A 2 -33.41 42.62 -24.71
CA SER A 2 -33.82 41.59 -23.73
C SER A 2 -33.23 40.20 -23.99
N ARG A 3 -32.01 40.10 -24.53
CA ARG A 3 -31.39 38.80 -24.87
C ARG A 3 -30.03 38.51 -24.23
N LEU A 4 -29.60 39.31 -23.24
CA LEU A 4 -28.28 39.15 -22.59
C LEU A 4 -28.32 38.70 -21.12
N LYS A 5 -29.50 38.50 -20.52
CA LYS A 5 -29.62 38.05 -19.13
C LYS A 5 -29.87 36.54 -18.95
N ALA A 6 -30.10 35.80 -20.03
CA ALA A 6 -30.45 34.37 -19.95
C ALA A 6 -29.23 33.43 -19.88
N THR A 7 -28.05 33.84 -20.34
CA THR A 7 -26.88 32.95 -20.48
C THR A 7 -26.03 32.78 -19.21
N ILE A 8 -26.24 33.60 -18.18
CA ILE A 8 -25.44 33.56 -16.94
C ILE A 8 -26.10 32.67 -15.86
N ALA A 9 -27.39 32.36 -15.98
CA ALA A 9 -28.11 31.57 -14.99
C ALA A 9 -27.92 30.05 -15.13
N GLU A 10 -27.68 29.51 -16.33
CA GLU A 10 -27.54 28.06 -16.55
C GLU A 10 -26.14 27.50 -16.20
N SER A 11 -25.13 28.35 -16.05
CA SER A 11 -23.76 27.93 -15.73
C SER A 11 -23.47 27.81 -14.23
N SER A 12 -24.37 28.29 -13.35
CA SER A 12 -24.19 28.22 -11.89
C SER A 12 -24.69 26.90 -11.28
N GLU A 13 -25.72 26.26 -11.83
CA GLU A 13 -26.24 24.98 -11.32
C GLU A 13 -25.26 23.81 -11.57
N SER A 14 -24.41 23.90 -12.59
CA SER A 14 -23.42 22.85 -12.88
C SER A 14 -22.27 22.81 -11.87
N LEU A 15 -21.94 23.95 -11.23
CA LEU A 15 -20.83 24.06 -10.27
C LEU A 15 -21.21 23.55 -8.86
N GLU A 16 -22.45 23.73 -8.44
CA GLU A 16 -22.92 23.24 -7.13
C GLU A 16 -23.01 21.70 -7.05
N VAL A 17 -23.33 21.05 -8.18
CA VAL A 17 -23.43 19.57 -8.26
C VAL A 17 -22.04 18.91 -8.16
N VAL A 18 -20.99 19.57 -8.67
CA VAL A 18 -19.60 19.10 -8.57
C VAL A 18 -19.09 19.20 -7.12
N GLY A 19 -19.45 20.26 -6.40
CA GLY A 19 -19.13 20.44 -4.98
C GLY A 19 -19.70 19.33 -4.08
N LYS A 20 -20.95 18.92 -4.30
CA LYS A 20 -21.62 17.86 -3.52
C LYS A 20 -20.95 16.48 -3.70
N LYS A 21 -20.50 16.15 -4.91
CA LYS A 21 -19.74 14.90 -5.17
C LYS A 21 -18.34 14.94 -4.55
N ALA A 22 -17.65 16.08 -4.60
CA ALA A 22 -16.34 16.24 -3.98
C ALA A 22 -16.41 16.13 -2.44
N GLN A 23 -17.40 16.77 -1.81
CA GLN A 23 -17.65 16.65 -0.36
C GLN A 23 -17.97 15.21 0.06
N LYS A 24 -18.77 14.46 -0.72
CA LYS A 24 -19.07 13.06 -0.44
C LYS A 24 -17.81 12.16 -0.52
N ARG A 25 -16.86 12.47 -1.41
CA ARG A 25 -15.57 11.75 -1.50
C ARG A 25 -14.65 12.06 -0.33
N LEU A 26 -14.59 13.32 0.10
CA LEU A 26 -13.82 13.72 1.29
C LEU A 26 -14.41 13.13 2.58
N ALA A 27 -15.74 13.12 2.73
CA ALA A 27 -16.41 12.47 3.86
C ALA A 27 -16.16 10.95 3.89
N LYS A 28 -16.18 10.27 2.72
CA LYS A 28 -15.86 8.85 2.62
C LYS A 28 -14.38 8.56 2.90
N ALA A 29 -13.47 9.46 2.53
CA ALA A 29 -12.05 9.35 2.84
C ALA A 29 -11.80 9.56 4.35
N ALA A 30 -12.45 10.54 4.97
CA ALA A 30 -12.38 10.80 6.42
C ALA A 30 -12.97 9.64 7.24
N ALA A 31 -14.08 9.04 6.79
CA ALA A 31 -14.65 7.85 7.43
C ALA A 31 -13.70 6.65 7.34
N LYS A 32 -12.99 6.49 6.21
CA LYS A 32 -11.98 5.44 6.04
C LYS A 32 -10.73 5.68 6.89
N ALA A 33 -10.33 6.94 7.08
CA ALA A 33 -9.25 7.32 7.99
C ALA A 33 -9.61 7.03 9.46
N LYS A 34 -10.83 7.38 9.90
CA LYS A 34 -11.32 7.06 11.26
C LYS A 34 -11.48 5.56 11.51
N ALA A 35 -11.85 4.78 10.49
CA ALA A 35 -11.88 3.32 10.59
C ALA A 35 -10.47 2.70 10.71
N ALA A 36 -9.47 3.28 10.04
CA ALA A 36 -8.07 2.84 10.14
C ALA A 36 -7.45 3.20 11.50
N GLU A 37 -7.81 4.34 12.08
CA GLU A 37 -7.40 4.75 13.43
C GLU A 37 -8.02 3.85 14.50
N LYS A 38 -9.31 3.53 14.38
CA LYS A 38 -10.00 2.62 15.31
C LYS A 38 -9.47 1.19 15.25
N ALA A 39 -9.04 0.73 14.07
CA ALA A 39 -8.33 -0.56 13.93
C ALA A 39 -6.92 -0.53 14.57
N ARG A 40 -6.28 0.64 14.62
CA ARG A 40 -4.97 0.84 15.26
C ARG A 40 -5.09 0.86 16.80
N GLU A 41 -6.20 1.38 17.33
CA GLU A 41 -6.47 1.36 18.78
C GLU A 41 -6.93 -0.02 19.29
N GLN A 42 -7.73 -0.75 18.50
CA GLN A 42 -8.14 -2.12 18.86
C GLN A 42 -7.00 -3.13 18.85
N SER A 43 -5.93 -2.89 18.07
CA SER A 43 -4.72 -3.73 18.11
C SER A 43 -3.79 -3.38 19.29
N ALA A 44 -3.98 -2.24 19.96
CA ALA A 44 -3.20 -1.84 21.12
C ALA A 44 -3.75 -2.41 22.44
N THR A 45 -5.04 -2.76 22.51
CA THR A 45 -5.71 -3.20 23.75
C THR A 45 -5.67 -4.72 23.98
N ALA A 46 -5.16 -5.51 23.04
CA ALA A 46 -5.01 -6.98 23.18
C ALA A 46 -3.63 -7.40 23.74
N ARG A 47 -2.91 -6.49 24.42
CA ARG A 47 -1.52 -6.69 24.87
C ARG A 47 -1.44 -7.18 26.33
N GLY A 48 -2.26 -8.17 26.66
CA GLY A 48 -2.44 -8.67 28.02
C GLY A 48 -2.34 -10.18 28.13
N GLU A 49 -1.28 -10.80 27.61
CA GLU A 49 -0.80 -12.11 28.07
C GLU A 49 0.67 -12.31 27.66
N ALA A 50 1.40 -13.13 28.42
CA ALA A 50 2.85 -13.35 28.37
C ALA A 50 3.48 -13.36 26.96
N PRO A 51 4.74 -12.91 26.78
CA PRO A 51 5.35 -12.80 25.45
C PRO A 51 5.34 -14.18 24.77
N PRO A 52 4.58 -14.36 23.68
CA PRO A 52 4.62 -15.60 22.93
C PRO A 52 5.99 -15.68 22.25
N PRO A 53 6.54 -16.90 22.05
CA PRO A 53 7.82 -17.08 21.37
C PRO A 53 7.71 -16.46 19.99
N ASP A 54 8.50 -15.41 19.71
CA ASP A 54 8.62 -14.67 18.44
C ASP A 54 7.53 -15.01 17.41
N ASP A 55 6.37 -14.34 17.52
CA ASP A 55 5.27 -14.54 16.60
C ASP A 55 5.74 -14.29 15.16
N THR A 56 5.64 -15.33 14.33
CA THR A 56 6.11 -15.33 12.94
C THR A 56 5.49 -14.19 12.13
N MET A 57 4.23 -13.85 12.41
CA MET A 57 3.54 -12.74 11.76
C MET A 57 4.13 -11.39 12.20
N SER A 58 4.46 -11.25 13.48
CA SER A 58 5.15 -10.07 14.02
C SER A 58 6.54 -9.89 13.39
N ARG A 59 7.32 -10.97 13.26
CA ARG A 59 8.63 -10.92 12.57
C ARG A 59 8.50 -10.57 11.09
N CYS A 60 7.49 -11.11 10.41
CA CYS A 60 7.19 -10.75 9.03
C CYS A 60 6.81 -9.27 8.88
N ALA A 61 6.02 -8.75 9.82
CA ALA A 61 5.64 -7.33 9.85
C ALA A 61 6.87 -6.42 10.03
N LEU A 62 7.81 -6.77 10.90
CA LEU A 62 9.07 -6.03 11.08
C LEU A 62 9.88 -5.99 9.77
N LEU A 63 10.08 -7.13 9.11
CA LEU A 63 10.81 -7.18 7.84
C LEU A 63 10.13 -6.33 6.75
N CYS A 64 8.80 -6.26 6.74
CA CYS A 64 8.06 -5.39 5.83
C CYS A 64 8.26 -3.90 6.16
N GLN A 65 8.28 -3.53 7.44
CA GLN A 65 8.54 -2.15 7.89
C GLN A 65 9.97 -1.70 7.54
N GLU A 66 10.93 -2.61 7.62
CA GLU A 66 12.32 -2.40 7.21
C GLU A 66 12.54 -2.44 5.69
N GLN A 67 11.49 -2.62 4.88
CA GLN A 67 11.56 -2.77 3.42
C GLN A 67 12.41 -3.97 2.96
N ARG A 68 12.59 -4.97 3.81
CA ARG A 68 13.33 -6.22 3.53
C ARG A 68 12.40 -7.26 2.91
N TRP A 69 11.77 -6.88 1.79
CA TRP A 69 10.70 -7.67 1.15
C TRP A 69 11.15 -9.07 0.72
N ARG A 70 12.42 -9.23 0.32
CA ARG A 70 12.98 -10.54 -0.06
C ARG A 70 12.97 -11.51 1.12
N GLU A 71 13.43 -11.05 2.28
CA GLU A 71 13.51 -11.87 3.48
C GLU A 71 12.13 -12.17 4.04
N ALA A 72 11.23 -11.18 4.03
CA ALA A 72 9.83 -11.38 4.40
C ALA A 72 9.17 -12.47 3.51
N THR A 73 9.47 -12.48 2.21
CA THR A 73 8.97 -13.49 1.26
C THR A 73 9.47 -14.88 1.61
N LEU A 74 10.78 -15.04 1.87
CA LEU A 74 11.39 -16.32 2.25
C LEU A 74 10.82 -16.83 3.58
N LEU A 75 10.68 -15.94 4.56
CA LEU A 75 10.10 -16.27 5.86
C LEU A 75 8.66 -16.76 5.71
N CYS A 76 7.80 -16.02 4.99
CA CYS A 76 6.42 -16.43 4.76
C CYS A 76 6.30 -17.79 4.05
N ARG A 77 7.14 -18.07 3.05
CA ARG A 77 7.14 -19.36 2.36
C ARG A 77 7.55 -20.50 3.28
N SER A 78 8.67 -20.33 3.99
CA SER A 78 9.19 -21.37 4.90
C SER A 78 8.20 -21.68 6.02
N MET A 79 7.56 -20.65 6.58
CA MET A 79 6.62 -20.81 7.67
C MET A 79 5.25 -21.30 7.20
N SER A 80 4.83 -20.96 5.97
CA SER A 80 3.64 -21.55 5.38
C SER A 80 3.82 -23.05 5.16
N GLN A 81 5.00 -23.51 4.73
CA GLN A 81 5.28 -24.93 4.58
C GLN A 81 5.28 -25.63 5.94
N LYS A 82 5.99 -25.09 6.95
CA LYS A 82 5.98 -25.64 8.31
C LYS A 82 4.59 -25.73 8.90
N ALA A 83 3.76 -24.71 8.68
CA ALA A 83 2.37 -24.72 9.15
C ALA A 83 1.54 -25.83 8.49
N LEU A 84 1.80 -26.15 7.22
CA LEU A 84 1.16 -27.30 6.56
C LEU A 84 1.66 -28.62 7.15
N ASP A 85 2.97 -28.76 7.37
CA ASP A 85 3.59 -29.96 7.94
C ASP A 85 3.10 -30.21 9.38
N GLU A 86 2.85 -29.15 10.16
CA GLU A 86 2.28 -29.18 11.51
C GLU A 86 0.75 -29.36 11.55
N GLY A 87 0.08 -29.45 10.39
CA GLY A 87 -1.38 -29.63 10.32
C GLY A 87 -2.17 -28.37 10.71
N LYS A 88 -1.61 -27.17 10.52
CA LYS A 88 -2.22 -25.86 10.80
C LYS A 88 -2.59 -25.13 9.48
N PRO A 89 -3.62 -25.60 8.74
CA PRO A 89 -3.95 -25.06 7.41
C PRO A 89 -4.42 -23.59 7.45
N GLU A 90 -5.10 -23.17 8.52
CA GLU A 90 -5.55 -21.78 8.69
C GLU A 90 -4.37 -20.80 8.76
N LEU A 91 -3.32 -21.17 9.49
CA LEU A 91 -2.09 -20.38 9.58
C LEU A 91 -1.40 -20.33 8.22
N ALA A 92 -1.29 -21.46 7.52
CA ALA A 92 -0.74 -21.51 6.17
C ALA A 92 -1.52 -20.62 5.18
N ALA A 93 -2.85 -20.66 5.21
CA ALA A 93 -3.69 -19.82 4.37
C ALA A 93 -3.49 -18.32 4.65
N SER A 94 -3.39 -17.95 5.93
CA SER A 94 -3.11 -16.56 6.33
C SER A 94 -1.75 -16.07 5.83
N LEU A 95 -0.71 -16.92 5.94
CA LEU A 95 0.64 -16.65 5.45
C LEU A 95 0.70 -16.54 3.93
N GLN A 96 -0.03 -17.38 3.20
CA GLN A 96 -0.17 -17.27 1.74
C GLN A 96 -0.90 -15.98 1.33
N GLY A 97 -1.91 -15.56 2.08
CA GLY A 97 -2.57 -14.27 1.88
C GLY A 97 -1.63 -13.08 2.05
N ALA A 98 -0.77 -13.13 3.08
CA ALA A 98 0.26 -12.13 3.32
C ALA A 98 1.34 -12.14 2.21
N LEU A 99 1.78 -13.33 1.78
CA LEU A 99 2.80 -13.51 0.75
C LEU A 99 2.48 -12.74 -0.54
N ARG A 100 1.22 -12.77 -1.00
CA ARG A 100 0.80 -12.04 -2.22
C ARG A 100 1.05 -10.54 -2.12
N LYS A 101 0.83 -9.95 -0.94
CA LYS A 101 1.05 -8.51 -0.70
C LYS A 101 2.54 -8.18 -0.67
N ILE A 102 3.33 -9.04 -0.04
CA ILE A 102 4.79 -8.89 0.05
C ILE A 102 5.41 -9.00 -1.35
N GLU A 103 5.00 -9.98 -2.15
CA GLU A 103 5.48 -10.16 -3.53
C GLU A 103 5.16 -8.96 -4.42
N TYR A 104 3.97 -8.37 -4.28
CA TYR A 104 3.62 -7.16 -5.01
C TYR A 104 4.58 -6.01 -4.68
N SER A 105 4.84 -5.77 -3.39
CA SER A 105 5.78 -4.74 -2.94
C SER A 105 7.20 -5.02 -3.42
N LEU A 106 7.66 -6.28 -3.37
CA LEU A 106 8.97 -6.69 -3.87
C LEU A 106 9.13 -6.41 -5.37
N ARG A 107 8.15 -6.78 -6.20
CA ARG A 107 8.17 -6.51 -7.65
C ARG A 107 8.26 -5.01 -7.92
N ARG A 108 7.49 -4.20 -7.18
CA ARG A 108 7.54 -2.74 -7.31
C ARG A 108 8.91 -2.17 -6.92
N GLN A 109 9.51 -2.65 -5.83
CA GLN A 109 10.85 -2.22 -5.42
C GLN A 109 11.90 -2.59 -6.48
N MET A 110 11.84 -3.80 -7.03
CA MET A 110 12.75 -4.25 -8.09
C MET A 110 12.60 -3.42 -9.36
N ALA A 111 11.36 -3.15 -9.79
CA ALA A 111 11.10 -2.31 -10.96
C ALA A 111 11.62 -0.88 -10.75
N ALA A 112 11.39 -0.29 -9.58
CA ALA A 112 11.90 1.05 -9.25
C ALA A 112 13.43 1.09 -9.26
N ALA A 113 14.09 0.11 -8.63
CA ALA A 113 15.54 0.00 -8.64
C ALA A 113 16.10 -0.17 -10.06
N PHE A 114 15.42 -0.97 -10.89
CA PHE A 114 15.80 -1.16 -12.30
C PHE A 114 15.71 0.14 -13.09
N VAL A 115 14.59 0.87 -13.02
CA VAL A 115 14.42 2.15 -13.72
C VAL A 115 15.49 3.17 -13.30
N VAL A 116 15.80 3.26 -12.01
CA VAL A 116 16.87 4.13 -11.53
C VAL A 116 18.22 3.71 -12.10
N SER A 117 18.53 2.41 -12.06
CA SER A 117 19.80 1.89 -12.61
C SER A 117 19.95 2.15 -14.11
N VAL A 118 18.88 2.00 -14.89
CA VAL A 118 18.88 2.29 -16.34
C VAL A 118 19.06 3.78 -16.59
N ARG A 119 18.38 4.65 -15.82
CA ARG A 119 18.55 6.09 -15.92
C ARG A 119 20.00 6.51 -15.61
N ASP A 120 20.58 5.94 -14.56
CA ASP A 120 21.95 6.25 -14.15
C ASP A 120 22.98 5.74 -15.17
N TRP A 121 22.69 4.62 -15.85
CA TRP A 121 23.50 4.10 -16.94
C TRP A 121 23.41 4.99 -18.19
N LEU A 122 22.18 5.36 -18.61
CA LEU A 122 21.97 6.27 -19.74
C LEU A 122 22.63 7.63 -19.49
N ASN A 123 22.51 8.20 -18.29
CA ASN A 123 23.15 9.47 -17.99
C ASN A 123 24.67 9.41 -18.16
N LYS A 124 25.31 8.29 -17.81
CA LYS A 124 26.76 8.11 -18.05
C LYS A 124 27.09 8.03 -19.52
N GLU A 125 26.27 7.35 -20.31
CA GLU A 125 26.47 7.18 -21.76
C GLU A 125 26.22 8.48 -22.52
N TYR A 126 25.13 9.20 -22.21
CA TYR A 126 24.85 10.53 -22.76
C TYR A 126 25.95 11.55 -22.43
N LEU A 127 26.55 11.49 -21.23
CA LEU A 127 27.70 12.33 -20.87
C LEU A 127 28.95 12.04 -21.72
N LEU A 128 29.05 10.87 -22.34
CA LEU A 128 30.14 10.52 -23.25
C LEU A 128 29.87 11.02 -24.68
N ASP A 129 28.61 11.16 -25.08
CA ASP A 129 28.20 11.53 -26.46
C ASP A 129 28.18 13.05 -26.74
N VAL A 130 28.14 13.93 -25.73
CA VAL A 130 28.09 15.40 -25.92
C VAL A 130 29.47 16.09 -25.87
N GLY A 131 30.55 15.30 -25.91
CA GLY A 131 31.93 15.75 -25.68
C GLY A 131 32.80 15.95 -26.92
N GLU A 132 32.25 15.99 -28.13
CA GLU A 132 32.96 16.33 -29.38
C GLU A 132 32.61 17.73 -29.91
#